data_AF-A0A4J1RNA5-F1
#
_entry.id   AF-A0A4J1RNA5-F1
#
_cell.length_a   1.000
_cell.length_b   1.000
_cell.length_c   1.000
_cell.angle_alpha   90.00
_cell.angle_beta   90.00
_cell.angle_gamma   90.00
#
_symmetry.space_group_name_H-M   'P 1'
#
loop_
_entity.id
_entity.type
_entity.pdbx_description
1 polymer ?
#
loop_
_entity_poly.entity_id
_entity_poly.type
_entity_poly.pdbx_seq_one_letter_code
_entity_poly.pdbx_strand_id
1 'polypeptide(L)'
;MDYKSPSSNKHRLLKLKPNEWTAFILNNWRELREVFRKVDIYPIISMGLVEIQENDFYIPMNDRYLYNPNLEKNIVETNVYDGYESRIIKGSEAERLFEDYIEQHKDVVEFVYKNGDKGTEYFSLVYNTASSSHHFYPDYIVKMKHGDVYIIETKGGENAKGKDKNIDKYAPLKYESLKECLDKYGLKGAFVRDIAGTLRYLNEGEWKDNMSEWRPIDELFGF
;
A
#
# COMPACT_ATOMS: atom_id res chain seq x y z
N MET A 1 29.48 -25.56 -35.47
CA MET A 1 29.08 -24.22 -35.02
C MET A 1 29.66 -24.03 -33.63
N ASP A 2 30.74 -23.25 -33.56
CA ASP A 2 31.45 -23.02 -32.30
C ASP A 2 30.66 -22.04 -31.44
N TYR A 3 30.17 -22.53 -30.30
CA TYR A 3 29.63 -21.68 -29.26
C TYR A 3 30.79 -20.86 -28.67
N LYS A 4 30.85 -19.58 -29.02
CA LYS A 4 31.75 -18.62 -28.35
C LYS A 4 31.47 -18.65 -26.84
N SER A 5 32.47 -19.06 -26.07
CA SER A 5 32.44 -19.01 -24.61
C SER A 5 32.21 -17.57 -24.14
N PRO A 6 31.16 -17.27 -23.35
CA PRO A 6 30.97 -15.93 -22.83
C PRO A 6 32.01 -15.67 -21.72
N SER A 7 32.90 -14.72 -22.03
CA SER A 7 33.67 -13.80 -21.17
C SER A 7 33.92 -14.16 -19.69
N SER A 8 35.19 -14.06 -19.29
CA SER A 8 35.77 -14.11 -17.94
C SER A 8 34.83 -13.90 -16.73
N ASN A 9 34.19 -14.98 -16.27
CA ASN A 9 34.27 -15.65 -14.97
C ASN A 9 34.59 -14.91 -13.64
N LYS A 10 34.49 -13.58 -13.51
CA LYS A 10 34.76 -12.91 -12.22
C LYS A 10 33.56 -12.88 -11.25
N HIS A 11 32.35 -13.16 -11.75
CA HIS A 11 31.10 -13.02 -10.99
C HIS A 11 30.21 -14.27 -10.99
N ARG A 12 30.74 -15.45 -11.39
CA ARG A 12 29.97 -16.69 -11.32
C ARG A 12 29.96 -17.23 -9.89
N LEU A 13 28.79 -17.17 -9.25
CA LEU A 13 28.54 -17.76 -7.93
C LEU A 13 28.61 -19.31 -7.98
N LEU A 14 28.22 -19.92 -9.10
CA LEU A 14 28.21 -21.37 -9.30
C LEU A 14 28.94 -21.76 -10.59
N LYS A 15 29.73 -22.83 -10.55
CA LYS A 15 30.43 -23.41 -11.71
C LYS A 15 29.57 -24.48 -12.39
N LEU A 16 28.45 -24.08 -12.99
CA LEU A 16 27.53 -24.97 -13.71
C LEU A 16 27.70 -24.83 -15.23
N LYS A 17 27.53 -25.94 -15.96
CA LYS A 17 27.33 -25.93 -17.43
C LYS A 17 25.98 -25.29 -17.78
N PRO A 18 25.76 -24.84 -19.03
CA PRO A 18 24.50 -24.19 -19.42
C PRO A 18 23.23 -24.97 -19.06
N ASN A 19 23.19 -26.28 -19.35
CA ASN A 19 22.02 -27.12 -19.03
C ASN A 19 21.82 -27.30 -17.52
N GLU A 20 22.91 -27.40 -16.76
CA GLU A 20 22.87 -27.51 -15.30
C GLU A 20 22.43 -26.19 -14.65
N TRP A 21 22.85 -25.05 -15.21
CA TRP A 21 22.39 -23.72 -14.79
C TRP A 21 20.89 -23.55 -15.03
N THR A 22 20.40 -23.89 -16.22
CA THR A 22 18.97 -23.82 -16.54
C THR A 22 18.16 -24.72 -15.61
N ALA A 23 18.59 -25.97 -15.39
CA ALA A 23 17.94 -26.88 -14.45
C ALA A 23 17.95 -26.33 -13.02
N PHE A 24 19.07 -25.76 -12.57
CA PHE A 24 19.18 -25.12 -11.26
C PHE A 24 18.18 -23.96 -11.11
N ILE A 25 18.11 -23.04 -12.07
CA ILE A 25 17.16 -21.92 -12.01
C ILE A 25 15.71 -22.45 -11.99
N LEU A 26 15.36 -23.36 -12.90
CA LEU A 26 13.99 -23.88 -12.99
C LEU A 26 13.56 -24.66 -11.74
N ASN A 27 14.47 -25.43 -11.14
CA ASN A 27 14.14 -26.22 -9.95
C ASN A 27 14.08 -25.36 -8.67
N ASN A 28 14.80 -24.23 -8.62
CA ASN A 28 14.94 -23.42 -7.41
C ASN A 28 14.33 -22.01 -7.54
N TRP A 29 13.61 -21.68 -8.62
CA TRP A 29 13.20 -20.29 -8.91
C TRP A 29 12.38 -19.63 -7.78
N ARG A 30 11.57 -20.40 -7.05
CA ARG A 30 10.75 -19.89 -5.93
C ARG A 30 11.63 -19.47 -4.76
N GLU A 31 12.62 -20.29 -4.42
CA GLU A 31 13.55 -20.05 -3.32
C GLU A 31 14.49 -18.90 -3.66
N LEU A 32 15.01 -18.89 -4.89
CA LEU A 32 15.82 -17.78 -5.41
C LEU A 32 15.04 -16.47 -5.35
N ARG A 33 13.78 -16.47 -5.81
CA ARG A 33 12.89 -15.29 -5.73
C ARG A 33 12.76 -14.81 -4.29
N GLU A 34 12.54 -15.71 -3.32
CA GLU A 34 12.42 -15.31 -1.92
C GLU A 34 13.73 -14.79 -1.32
N VAL A 35 14.88 -15.33 -1.72
CA VAL A 35 16.20 -14.81 -1.30
C VAL A 35 16.42 -13.40 -1.84
N PHE A 36 16.25 -13.18 -3.14
CA PHE A 36 16.40 -11.85 -3.74
C PHE A 36 15.43 -10.84 -3.12
N ARG A 37 14.18 -11.24 -2.89
CA ARG A 37 13.16 -10.38 -2.29
C ARG A 37 13.50 -9.99 -0.85
N LYS A 38 14.11 -10.89 -0.06
CA LYS A 38 14.62 -10.56 1.29
C LYS A 38 15.75 -9.54 1.22
N VAL A 39 16.73 -9.74 0.34
CA VAL A 39 17.84 -8.79 0.17
C VAL A 39 17.32 -7.42 -0.27
N ASP A 40 16.30 -7.38 -1.12
CA ASP A 40 15.71 -6.14 -1.65
C ASP A 40 15.00 -5.30 -0.58
N ILE A 41 14.37 -5.94 0.42
CA ILE A 41 13.66 -5.24 1.51
C ILE A 41 14.61 -4.73 2.60
N TYR A 42 15.80 -5.34 2.77
CA TYR A 42 16.78 -4.92 3.77
C TYR A 42 17.86 -4.04 3.10
N PRO A 43 17.76 -2.70 3.18
CA PRO A 43 18.64 -1.80 2.47
C PRO A 43 19.97 -1.67 3.24
N ILE A 44 20.83 -2.68 3.17
CA ILE A 44 22.22 -2.57 3.65
C ILE A 44 23.02 -1.64 2.71
N ILE A 45 22.53 -1.42 1.48
CA ILE A 45 23.19 -0.63 0.44
C ILE A 45 22.11 0.15 -0.32
N SER A 46 21.94 1.44 -0.04
CA SER A 46 21.25 2.34 -0.97
C SER A 46 22.20 2.58 -2.15
N MET A 47 21.83 2.13 -3.36
CA MET A 47 22.67 2.23 -4.55
C MET A 47 22.72 3.63 -5.19
N GLY A 48 22.44 4.69 -4.43
CA GLY A 48 22.54 6.08 -4.88
C GLY A 48 21.28 6.89 -4.54
N LEU A 49 21.45 8.19 -4.40
CA LEU A 49 20.36 9.15 -4.20
C LEU A 49 19.48 9.15 -5.45
N VAL A 50 18.28 8.58 -5.36
CA VAL A 50 17.24 8.77 -6.38
C VAL A 50 16.59 10.11 -6.09
N GLU A 51 16.73 11.08 -7.00
CA GLU A 51 15.95 12.32 -6.94
C GLU A 51 14.49 11.98 -7.24
N ILE A 52 13.63 12.09 -6.22
CA ILE A 52 12.20 11.89 -6.36
C ILE A 52 11.61 13.16 -6.98
N GLN A 53 10.96 13.02 -8.13
CA GLN A 53 10.21 14.11 -8.74
C GLN A 53 8.92 14.33 -7.95
N GLU A 54 8.72 15.57 -7.49
CA GLU A 54 7.48 16.01 -6.86
C GLU A 54 6.62 16.79 -7.85
N ASN A 55 5.33 16.52 -7.85
CA ASN A 55 4.35 17.21 -8.67
C ASN A 55 3.15 17.58 -7.79
N ASP A 56 2.47 18.67 -8.14
CA ASP A 56 1.19 19.00 -7.53
C ASP A 56 0.18 17.89 -7.83
N PHE A 57 -0.56 17.47 -6.80
CA PHE A 57 -1.65 16.51 -6.94
C PHE A 57 -3.00 17.22 -6.87
N TYR A 58 -3.87 16.87 -7.80
CA TYR A 58 -5.27 17.28 -7.81
C TYR A 58 -6.12 16.01 -7.93
N ILE A 59 -7.19 15.93 -7.13
CA ILE A 59 -8.17 14.86 -7.27
C ILE A 59 -8.73 14.91 -8.68
N PRO A 60 -8.73 13.80 -9.44
CA PRO A 60 -9.30 13.77 -10.78
C PRO A 60 -10.73 14.29 -10.79
N MET A 61 -11.15 14.99 -11.84
CA MET A 61 -12.51 15.54 -11.90
C MET A 61 -13.59 14.45 -12.02
N ASN A 62 -13.23 13.30 -12.62
CA ASN A 62 -14.13 12.16 -12.79
C ASN A 62 -13.33 10.87 -12.67
N ASP A 63 -13.97 9.82 -12.16
CA ASP A 63 -13.40 8.48 -12.06
C ASP A 63 -14.45 7.40 -12.40
N ARG A 64 -14.00 6.14 -12.56
CA ARG A 64 -14.84 5.00 -12.93
C ARG A 64 -14.71 3.89 -11.90
N TYR A 65 -15.83 3.56 -11.27
CA TYR A 65 -15.92 2.48 -10.31
C TYR A 65 -16.76 1.31 -10.83
N LEU A 66 -16.34 0.09 -10.49
CA LEU A 66 -17.17 -1.09 -10.66
C LEU A 66 -18.20 -1.14 -9.54
N TYR A 67 -19.45 -1.48 -9.85
CA TYR A 67 -20.52 -1.59 -8.87
C TYR A 67 -21.34 -2.88 -9.06
N ASN A 68 -21.98 -3.33 -7.98
CA ASN A 68 -22.87 -4.48 -7.99
C ASN A 68 -24.34 -4.02 -8.05
N PRO A 69 -25.05 -4.22 -9.18
CA PRO A 69 -26.43 -3.75 -9.33
C PRO A 69 -27.44 -4.48 -8.44
N ASN A 70 -27.09 -5.63 -7.87
CA ASN A 70 -27.99 -6.43 -7.03
C ASN A 70 -28.04 -5.97 -5.56
N LEU A 71 -27.17 -5.03 -5.16
CA LEU A 71 -27.18 -4.47 -3.82
C LEU A 71 -28.12 -3.26 -3.74
N GLU A 72 -28.59 -2.96 -2.53
CA GLU A 72 -29.37 -1.75 -2.28
C GLU A 72 -28.53 -0.49 -2.56
N LYS A 73 -29.15 0.47 -3.24
CA LYS A 73 -28.51 1.76 -3.57
C LYS A 73 -28.74 2.75 -2.44
N ASN A 74 -27.65 3.11 -1.77
CA ASN A 74 -27.58 4.26 -0.88
C ASN A 74 -26.51 5.23 -1.40
N ILE A 75 -26.78 6.52 -1.32
CA ILE A 75 -25.79 7.56 -1.61
C ILE A 75 -24.80 7.60 -0.45
N VAL A 76 -23.51 7.73 -0.75
CA VAL A 76 -22.45 7.95 0.23
C VAL A 76 -22.12 9.43 0.20
N GLU A 77 -22.56 10.18 1.21
CA GLU A 77 -22.50 11.65 1.23
C GLU A 77 -21.08 12.18 1.43
N THR A 78 -20.21 11.39 2.06
CA THR A 78 -18.83 11.81 2.36
C THR A 78 -17.88 11.68 1.18
N ASN A 79 -18.22 10.96 0.11
CA ASN A 79 -17.29 10.80 -1.00
C ASN A 79 -17.10 12.12 -1.77
N VAL A 80 -15.88 12.38 -2.25
CA VAL A 80 -15.57 13.57 -3.05
C VAL A 80 -16.33 13.61 -4.39
N TYR A 81 -16.72 12.45 -4.93
CA TYR A 81 -17.44 12.35 -6.19
C TYR A 81 -18.95 12.32 -5.99
N ASP A 82 -19.65 13.21 -6.69
CA ASP A 82 -21.11 13.17 -6.77
C ASP A 82 -21.60 11.85 -7.40
N GLY A 83 -22.66 11.28 -6.82
CA GLY A 83 -23.22 10.00 -7.26
C GLY A 83 -22.45 8.76 -6.82
N TYR A 84 -21.40 8.87 -5.99
CA TYR A 84 -20.77 7.71 -5.35
C TYR A 84 -21.80 6.99 -4.46
N GLU A 85 -21.86 5.66 -4.57
CA GLU A 85 -22.93 4.86 -3.97
C GLU A 85 -22.41 3.57 -3.30
N SER A 86 -23.18 3.08 -2.33
CA SER A 86 -22.89 1.89 -1.53
C SER A 86 -22.58 0.64 -2.36
N ARG A 87 -23.11 0.57 -3.59
CA ARG A 87 -22.99 -0.58 -4.51
C ARG A 87 -21.61 -0.69 -5.15
N ILE A 88 -20.77 0.34 -5.07
CA ILE A 88 -19.39 0.28 -5.56
C ILE A 88 -18.66 -0.88 -4.88
N ILE A 89 -17.93 -1.66 -5.67
CA ILE A 89 -17.20 -2.85 -5.21
C ILE A 89 -15.89 -2.38 -4.57
N LYS A 90 -15.68 -2.74 -3.30
CA LYS A 90 -14.45 -2.49 -2.54
C LYS A 90 -13.51 -3.69 -2.64
N GLY A 91 -12.20 -3.44 -2.60
CA GLY A 91 -11.19 -4.49 -2.73
C GLY A 91 -11.13 -5.40 -1.51
N SER A 92 -11.09 -4.80 -0.31
CA SER A 92 -10.93 -5.49 0.96
C SER A 92 -12.07 -5.21 1.95
N GLU A 93 -12.17 -6.07 2.98
CA GLU A 93 -13.10 -5.83 4.11
C GLU A 93 -12.71 -4.58 4.89
N ALA A 94 -11.41 -4.27 5.01
CA ALA A 94 -10.93 -3.07 5.68
C ALA A 94 -11.35 -1.80 4.94
N GLU A 95 -11.27 -1.77 3.61
CA GLU A 95 -11.80 -0.67 2.78
C GLU A 95 -13.29 -0.46 3.02
N ARG A 96 -14.07 -1.55 3.01
CA ARG A 96 -15.53 -1.49 3.24
C ARG A 96 -15.84 -0.90 4.62
N LEU A 97 -15.24 -1.45 5.67
CA LEU A 97 -15.43 -0.98 7.04
C LEU A 97 -14.96 0.46 7.21
N PHE A 98 -13.88 0.86 6.54
CA PHE A 98 -13.34 2.21 6.61
C PHE A 98 -14.28 3.22 5.95
N GLU A 99 -14.81 2.95 4.76
CA GLU A 99 -15.81 3.83 4.13
C GLU A 99 -17.08 3.93 4.98
N ASP A 100 -17.57 2.81 5.52
CA ASP A 100 -18.73 2.81 6.42
C ASP A 100 -18.48 3.64 7.69
N TYR A 101 -17.27 3.54 8.27
CA TYR A 101 -16.84 4.33 9.42
C TYR A 101 -16.81 5.83 9.13
N ILE A 102 -16.24 6.23 7.99
CA ILE A 102 -16.17 7.63 7.58
C ILE A 102 -17.57 8.20 7.32
N GLU A 103 -18.44 7.45 6.64
CA GLU A 103 -19.81 7.89 6.35
C GLU A 103 -20.64 8.10 7.62
N GLN A 104 -20.40 7.31 8.67
CA GLN A 104 -21.04 7.49 9.99
C GLN A 104 -20.63 8.81 10.68
N HIS A 105 -19.49 9.39 10.31
CA HIS A 105 -18.93 10.64 10.86
C HIS A 105 -18.99 11.81 9.86
N LYS A 106 -19.97 11.79 8.94
CA LYS A 106 -20.17 12.81 7.90
C LYS A 106 -20.41 14.23 8.42
N ASP A 107 -20.78 14.37 9.68
CA ASP A 107 -20.94 15.64 10.38
C ASP A 107 -19.60 16.35 10.64
N VAL A 108 -18.49 15.63 10.67
CA VAL A 108 -17.13 16.17 10.92
C VAL A 108 -16.16 15.94 9.75
N VAL A 109 -16.44 15.00 8.86
CA VAL A 109 -15.68 14.77 7.62
C VAL A 109 -16.17 15.71 6.52
N GLU A 110 -15.24 16.39 5.84
CA GLU A 110 -15.53 17.23 4.68
C GLU A 110 -15.65 16.38 3.41
N PHE A 111 -14.67 15.51 3.16
CA PHE A 111 -14.78 14.47 2.14
C PHE A 111 -13.79 13.32 2.37
N VAL A 112 -14.07 12.18 1.74
CA VAL A 112 -13.13 11.08 1.50
C VAL A 112 -12.95 10.87 0.00
N TYR A 113 -11.71 10.76 -0.43
CA TYR A 113 -11.32 10.39 -1.78
C TYR A 113 -10.74 8.97 -1.76
N LYS A 114 -11.37 8.05 -2.50
CA LYS A 114 -10.79 6.73 -2.78
C LYS A 114 -9.82 6.86 -3.95
N ASN A 115 -8.55 6.64 -3.68
CA ASN A 115 -7.48 6.73 -4.66
C ASN A 115 -7.49 5.52 -5.62
N GLY A 116 -6.78 5.66 -6.74
CA GLY A 116 -6.55 4.58 -7.70
C GLY A 116 -5.23 3.85 -7.46
N ASP A 117 -5.12 2.63 -7.99
CA ASP A 117 -4.00 1.73 -7.68
C ASP A 117 -2.76 1.95 -8.57
N LYS A 118 -2.89 2.73 -9.66
CA LYS A 118 -1.82 3.00 -10.63
C LYS A 118 -2.20 4.13 -11.59
N GLY A 119 -1.21 4.93 -11.99
CA GLY A 119 -1.39 5.98 -13.00
C GLY A 119 -0.78 7.28 -12.52
N THR A 120 -0.47 8.18 -13.46
CA THR A 120 0.12 9.49 -13.13
C THR A 120 -0.91 10.47 -12.58
N GLU A 121 -2.20 10.18 -12.77
CA GLU A 121 -3.33 10.95 -12.28
C GLU A 121 -3.69 10.66 -10.81
N TYR A 122 -3.17 9.58 -10.24
CA TYR A 122 -3.47 9.17 -8.86
C TYR A 122 -2.35 9.59 -7.92
N PHE A 123 -2.71 9.82 -6.66
CA PHE A 123 -1.75 10.22 -5.64
C PHE A 123 -0.80 9.06 -5.37
N SER A 124 0.51 9.30 -5.48
CA SER A 124 1.52 8.30 -5.19
C SER A 124 2.67 8.85 -4.38
N LEU A 125 3.18 8.02 -3.50
CA LEU A 125 4.45 8.16 -2.80
C LEU A 125 5.49 7.27 -3.47
N VAL A 126 6.76 7.54 -3.20
CA VAL A 126 7.86 6.69 -3.64
C VAL A 126 8.48 6.02 -2.41
N TYR A 127 8.63 4.69 -2.48
CA TYR A 127 9.45 3.96 -1.54
C TYR A 127 10.59 3.26 -2.29
N ASN A 128 11.72 3.15 -1.63
CA ASN A 128 12.92 2.57 -2.21
C ASN A 128 13.17 1.17 -1.65
N THR A 129 13.48 0.23 -2.53
CA THR A 129 14.11 -1.04 -2.17
C THR A 129 15.61 -0.93 -2.44
N ALA A 130 16.39 -1.94 -2.04
CA ALA A 130 17.83 -1.94 -2.28
C ALA A 130 18.17 -1.85 -3.77
N SER A 131 17.29 -2.35 -4.66
CA SER A 131 17.55 -2.40 -6.10
C SER A 131 16.80 -1.36 -6.94
N SER A 132 15.69 -0.79 -6.47
CA SER A 132 14.88 0.14 -7.28
C SER A 132 13.94 1.01 -6.45
N SER A 133 13.36 2.01 -7.10
CA SER A 133 12.26 2.82 -6.56
C SER A 133 10.92 2.31 -7.08
N HIS A 134 9.88 2.38 -6.24
CA HIS A 134 8.54 1.92 -6.55
C HIS A 134 7.50 2.95 -6.14
N HIS A 135 6.40 2.98 -6.88
CA HIS A 135 5.23 3.77 -6.48
C HIS A 135 4.43 3.04 -5.40
N PHE A 136 3.94 3.81 -4.46
CA PHE A 136 2.98 3.42 -3.45
C PHE A 136 1.77 4.35 -3.57
N TYR A 137 0.58 3.78 -3.76
CA TYR A 137 -0.68 4.50 -3.87
C TYR A 137 -1.50 4.21 -2.61
N PRO A 138 -1.51 5.12 -1.61
CA PRO A 138 -2.37 4.96 -0.44
C PRO A 138 -3.83 4.92 -0.84
N ASP A 139 -4.63 4.07 -0.21
CA ASP A 139 -6.04 3.85 -0.58
C ASP A 139 -6.93 5.10 -0.48
N TYR A 140 -6.73 5.96 0.51
CA TYR A 140 -7.63 7.08 0.78
C TYR A 140 -6.93 8.38 1.17
N ILE A 141 -7.58 9.49 0.80
CA ILE A 141 -7.33 10.82 1.35
C ILE A 141 -8.61 11.28 2.04
N VAL A 142 -8.54 11.65 3.32
CA VAL A 142 -9.69 12.16 4.09
C VAL A 142 -9.42 13.61 4.46
N LYS A 143 -10.37 14.50 4.16
CA LYS A 143 -10.35 15.89 4.60
C LYS A 143 -11.36 16.08 5.72
N MET A 144 -10.93 16.64 6.84
CA MET A 144 -11.79 17.02 7.95
C MET A 144 -12.27 18.46 7.80
N LYS A 145 -13.47 18.76 8.30
CA LYS A 145 -14.03 20.14 8.27
C LYS A 145 -13.22 21.15 9.06
N HIS A 146 -12.44 20.71 10.05
CA HIS A 146 -11.51 21.57 10.80
C HIS A 146 -10.16 21.80 10.08
N GLY A 147 -9.97 21.23 8.89
CA GLY A 147 -8.83 21.50 8.02
C GLY A 147 -7.78 20.39 7.94
N ASP A 148 -7.79 19.39 8.83
CA ASP A 148 -6.79 18.33 8.77
C ASP A 148 -7.00 17.41 7.56
N VAL A 149 -5.90 16.90 7.03
CA VAL A 149 -5.89 15.95 5.91
C VAL A 149 -5.19 14.68 6.35
N TYR A 150 -5.85 13.54 6.14
CA TYR A 150 -5.34 12.22 6.47
C TYR A 150 -5.03 11.43 5.20
N ILE A 151 -3.85 10.84 5.12
CA ILE A 151 -3.48 9.85 4.11
C ILE A 151 -3.57 8.45 4.74
N ILE A 152 -4.45 7.60 4.21
CA ILE A 152 -4.77 6.31 4.80
C ILE A 152 -4.45 5.19 3.82
N GLU A 153 -3.73 4.18 4.29
CA GLU A 153 -3.51 2.92 3.60
C GLU A 153 -4.23 1.81 4.37
N THR A 154 -5.15 1.12 3.73
CA THR A 154 -5.81 -0.03 4.34
C THR A 154 -5.03 -1.31 4.06
N LYS A 155 -5.11 -2.25 5.00
CA LYS A 155 -4.54 -3.58 4.86
C LYS A 155 -5.62 -4.61 5.10
N GLY A 156 -5.54 -5.70 4.33
CA GLY A 156 -6.36 -6.88 4.58
C GLY A 156 -6.16 -7.38 6.01
N GLY A 157 -7.28 -7.62 6.71
CA GLY A 157 -7.28 -8.15 8.07
C GLY A 157 -6.84 -9.61 8.17
N GLU A 158 -6.58 -10.04 9.39
CA GLU A 158 -6.51 -11.46 9.72
C GLU A 158 -7.92 -12.06 9.73
N ASN A 159 -8.10 -13.25 9.16
CA ASN A 159 -9.38 -13.94 9.35
C ASN A 159 -9.54 -14.38 10.82
N ALA A 160 -10.77 -14.74 11.23
CA ALA A 160 -11.07 -15.24 12.59
C ALA A 160 -10.27 -16.49 13.03
N LYS A 161 -9.42 -17.05 12.14
CA LYS A 161 -8.50 -18.17 12.41
C LYS A 161 -7.02 -17.70 12.48
N GLY A 162 -6.77 -16.40 12.59
CA GLY A 162 -5.42 -15.81 12.71
C GLY A 162 -4.55 -16.00 11.46
N LYS A 163 -5.15 -16.27 10.30
CA LYS A 163 -4.40 -16.41 9.05
C LYS A 163 -4.43 -15.07 8.31
N ASP A 164 -3.27 -14.42 8.29
CA ASP A 164 -3.03 -13.23 7.47
C ASP A 164 -3.29 -13.58 6.01
N LYS A 165 -4.27 -12.90 5.40
CA LYS A 165 -4.66 -13.17 4.01
C LYS A 165 -3.67 -12.61 3.01
N ASN A 166 -2.80 -11.65 3.36
CA ASN A 166 -1.81 -11.05 2.47
C ASN A 166 -0.69 -10.36 3.27
N ILE A 167 0.38 -11.09 3.60
CA ILE A 167 1.59 -10.47 4.14
C ILE A 167 2.27 -9.69 3.01
N ASP A 168 1.98 -8.39 2.92
CA ASP A 168 2.73 -7.46 2.08
C ASP A 168 4.06 -7.17 2.75
N LYS A 169 5.09 -7.89 2.33
CA LYS A 169 6.43 -7.79 2.92
C LYS A 169 7.13 -6.45 2.60
N TYR A 170 6.56 -5.62 1.72
CA TYR A 170 7.01 -4.24 1.47
C TYR A 170 6.28 -3.21 2.33
N ALA A 171 5.30 -3.63 3.16
CA ALA A 171 4.59 -2.75 4.08
C ALA A 171 5.50 -1.89 4.98
N PRO A 172 6.62 -2.39 5.53
CA PRO A 172 7.54 -1.55 6.31
C PRO A 172 8.08 -0.37 5.49
N LEU A 173 8.48 -0.59 4.24
CA LEU A 173 9.04 0.47 3.39
C LEU A 173 7.98 1.51 3.00
N LYS A 174 6.76 1.04 2.69
CA LYS A 174 5.62 1.93 2.43
C LYS A 174 5.26 2.75 3.67
N TYR A 175 5.29 2.13 4.85
CA TYR A 175 5.02 2.78 6.12
C TYR A 175 6.02 3.89 6.43
N GLU A 176 7.32 3.64 6.24
CA GLU A 176 8.34 4.69 6.37
C GLU A 176 8.14 5.82 5.34
N SER A 177 7.87 5.48 4.07
CA SER A 177 7.61 6.51 3.05
C SER A 177 6.37 7.36 3.34
N LEU A 178 5.35 6.77 3.98
CA LEU A 178 4.16 7.50 4.43
C LEU A 178 4.56 8.48 5.53
N LYS A 179 5.23 8.03 6.59
CA LYS A 179 5.67 8.91 7.70
C LYS A 179 6.51 10.09 7.20
N GLU A 180 7.47 9.83 6.32
CA GLU A 180 8.29 10.89 5.71
C GLU A 180 7.44 11.94 4.97
N CYS A 181 6.42 11.49 4.22
CA CYS A 181 5.48 12.38 3.55
C CYS A 181 4.64 13.19 4.55
N LEU A 182 4.10 12.53 5.58
CA LEU A 182 3.27 13.17 6.60
C LEU A 182 4.04 14.29 7.31
N ASP A 183 5.27 13.99 7.76
CA ASP A 183 6.14 14.95 8.44
C ASP A 183 6.51 16.11 7.52
N LYS A 184 6.85 15.82 6.26
CA LYS A 184 7.27 16.84 5.28
C LYS A 184 6.17 17.85 4.96
N TYR A 185 4.92 17.40 4.83
CA TYR A 185 3.80 18.25 4.43
C TYR A 185 2.87 18.65 5.59
N GLY A 186 3.20 18.26 6.83
CA GLY A 186 2.35 18.54 8.00
C GLY A 186 0.98 17.87 7.89
N LEU A 187 0.92 16.70 7.26
CA LEU A 187 -0.30 15.90 7.09
C LEU A 187 -0.43 14.89 8.23
N LYS A 188 -1.61 14.33 8.38
CA LYS A 188 -1.87 13.17 9.25
C LYS A 188 -2.05 11.93 8.41
N GLY A 189 -2.00 10.76 9.03
CA GLY A 189 -2.19 9.52 8.29
C GLY A 189 -1.82 8.29 9.10
N ALA A 190 -2.22 7.13 8.59
CA ALA A 190 -1.99 5.86 9.24
C ALA A 190 -2.16 4.69 8.26
N PHE A 191 -1.58 3.56 8.62
CA PHE A 191 -2.05 2.28 8.11
C PHE A 191 -3.25 1.83 8.94
N VAL A 192 -4.29 1.33 8.29
CA VAL A 192 -5.54 0.88 8.92
C VAL A 192 -5.79 -0.58 8.58
N ARG A 193 -6.24 -1.37 9.55
CA ARG A 193 -6.49 -2.80 9.37
C ARG A 193 -7.74 -3.24 10.12
N ASP A 194 -8.46 -4.18 9.52
CA ASP A 194 -9.58 -4.87 10.15
C ASP A 194 -9.10 -5.98 11.09
N ILE A 195 -9.67 -6.03 12.30
CA ILE A 195 -9.61 -7.16 13.22
C ILE A 195 -11.02 -7.55 13.64
N ALA A 196 -11.51 -8.66 13.11
CA ALA A 196 -12.81 -9.22 13.49
C ALA A 196 -13.97 -8.20 13.42
N GLY A 197 -13.94 -7.30 12.43
CA GLY A 197 -14.95 -6.25 12.21
C GLY A 197 -14.62 -4.91 12.87
N THR A 198 -13.47 -4.77 13.54
CA THR A 198 -13.05 -3.52 14.19
C THR A 198 -11.81 -2.96 13.53
N LEU A 199 -11.85 -1.67 13.17
CA LEU A 199 -10.71 -0.98 12.58
C LEU A 199 -9.69 -0.57 13.64
N ARG A 200 -8.43 -0.86 13.36
CA ARG A 200 -7.27 -0.42 14.14
C ARG A 200 -6.28 0.30 13.23
N TYR A 201 -5.46 1.16 13.81
CA TYR A 201 -4.45 1.91 13.06
C TYR A 201 -3.06 1.81 13.66
N LEU A 202 -2.07 2.11 12.82
CA LEU A 202 -0.67 2.31 13.17
C LEU A 202 -0.14 3.54 12.41
N ASN A 203 0.38 4.53 13.14
CA ASN A 203 0.91 5.78 12.59
C ASN A 203 2.25 6.24 13.20
N GLU A 204 2.67 5.64 14.32
CA GLU A 204 3.88 6.00 15.05
C GLU A 204 4.79 4.78 15.27
N GLY A 205 6.06 5.03 15.54
CA GLY A 205 7.04 3.99 15.85
C GLY A 205 7.50 3.18 14.63
N GLU A 206 8.00 1.98 14.89
CA GLU A 206 8.44 1.03 13.85
C GLU A 206 7.24 0.24 13.31
N TRP A 207 7.36 -0.23 12.07
CA TRP A 207 6.38 -1.18 11.52
C TRP A 207 6.27 -2.44 12.39
N LYS A 208 5.03 -2.80 12.74
CA LYS A 208 4.69 -3.99 13.51
C LYS A 208 3.64 -4.81 12.77
N ASP A 209 4.05 -5.97 12.24
CA ASP A 209 3.12 -6.94 11.66
C ASP A 209 2.18 -7.52 12.74
N ASN A 210 2.67 -7.64 13.98
CA ASN A 210 1.86 -8.06 15.12
C ASN A 210 0.93 -6.92 15.55
N MET A 211 -0.36 -7.25 15.68
CA MET A 211 -1.39 -6.23 15.89
C MET A 211 -1.58 -5.81 17.35
N SER A 212 -0.71 -6.25 18.26
CA SER A 212 -0.81 -5.94 19.70
C SER A 212 -0.64 -4.46 20.01
N GLU A 213 0.05 -3.72 19.16
CA GLU A 213 0.37 -2.30 19.35
C GLU A 213 -0.54 -1.36 18.54
N TRP A 214 -1.46 -1.92 17.74
CA TRP A 214 -2.36 -1.13 16.90
C TRP A 214 -3.53 -0.56 17.71
N ARG A 215 -3.76 0.75 17.56
CA ARG A 215 -4.72 1.51 18.38
C ARG A 215 -6.11 1.55 17.73
N PRO A 216 -7.21 1.71 18.48
CA PRO A 216 -8.56 1.89 17.94
C PRO A 216 -8.67 3.08 16.99
N ILE A 217 -9.33 2.95 15.85
CA ILE A 217 -9.40 4.01 14.83
C ILE A 217 -9.95 5.35 15.35
N ASP A 218 -10.81 5.34 16.36
CA ASP A 218 -11.37 6.55 16.97
C ASP A 218 -10.29 7.49 17.54
N GLU A 219 -9.20 6.93 18.06
CA GLU A 219 -8.09 7.73 18.58
C GLU A 219 -7.31 8.46 17.47
N LEU A 220 -7.37 7.99 16.21
CA LEU A 220 -6.69 8.63 15.08
C LEU A 220 -7.38 9.95 14.70
N PHE A 221 -8.72 9.93 14.66
CA PHE A 221 -9.51 11.08 14.25
C PHE A 221 -9.94 11.97 15.42
N GLY A 222 -9.92 11.46 16.65
CA GLY A 222 -10.18 12.22 17.87
C GLY A 222 -11.65 12.59 18.06
N PHE A 223 -12.56 11.74 17.58
CA PHE A 223 -14.00 11.87 17.84
C PHE A 223 -14.37 11.50 19.27
#